data_AF-X6H7G1-F1
#
_entry.id   AF-X6H7G1-F1
#
_cell.length_a   1.000
_cell.length_b   1.000
_cell.length_c   1.000
_cell.angle_alpha   90.00
_cell.angle_beta   90.00
_cell.angle_gamma   90.00
#
_symmetry.space_group_name_H-M   'P 1'
#
loop_
_entity.id
_entity.type
_entity.pdbx_description
1 polymer ?
#
loop_
_entity_poly.entity_id
_entity_poly.type
_entity_poly.pdbx_seq_one_letter_code
_entity_poly.pdbx_strand_id
1 'polypeptide(L)'
;MAPLDRSKGGTVLKNAYGHPFAEKSLTGMMAHWHKQAGIPEGYTLHGLRRTFGTYLAECNIQARAIMEAMGHSSMTVTDEYVREANKKRMAVDIARAINEREAKRDAMKQRAALRVVK
;
A
#
# COMPACT_ATOMS: atom_id res chain seq x y z
N MET A 1 18.57 11.88 -21.05
CA MET A 1 18.48 13.15 -20.28
C MET A 1 19.76 13.28 -19.47
N ALA A 2 20.43 14.44 -19.50
CA ALA A 2 21.61 14.67 -18.67
C ALA A 2 21.21 14.71 -17.18
N PRO A 3 22.09 14.25 -16.25
CA PRO A 3 21.83 14.36 -14.82
C PRO A 3 21.62 15.82 -14.41
N LEU A 4 20.64 16.08 -13.55
CA LEU A 4 20.45 17.39 -12.94
C LEU A 4 21.67 17.73 -12.08
N ASP A 5 22.36 18.83 -12.39
CA ASP A 5 23.44 19.37 -11.55
C ASP A 5 22.89 19.76 -10.17
N ARG A 6 23.39 19.09 -9.12
CA ARG A 6 23.00 19.32 -7.72
C ARG A 6 24.03 20.13 -6.93
N SER A 7 25.15 20.51 -7.54
CA SER A 7 26.28 21.16 -6.86
C SER A 7 25.92 22.50 -6.22
N LYS A 8 24.98 23.24 -6.82
CA LYS A 8 24.52 24.55 -6.33
C LYS A 8 23.32 24.49 -5.38
N GLY A 9 22.83 23.30 -5.05
CA GLY A 9 21.54 23.13 -4.36
C GLY A 9 20.35 23.56 -5.23
N GLY A 10 19.15 23.57 -4.63
CA GLY A 10 17.90 23.97 -5.29
C GLY A 10 16.83 22.87 -5.34
N THR A 11 15.78 23.10 -6.12
CA THR A 11 14.63 22.18 -6.19
C THR A 11 14.67 21.26 -7.39
N VAL A 12 14.22 20.02 -7.20
CA VAL A 12 14.14 19.01 -8.27
C VAL A 12 12.92 19.25 -9.16
N LEU A 13 11.80 19.62 -8.55
CA LEU A 13 10.56 19.93 -9.28
C LEU A 13 10.50 21.43 -9.55
N LYS A 14 10.50 21.79 -10.82
CA LYS A 14 10.42 23.17 -11.30
C LYS A 14 9.25 23.32 -12.28
N ASN A 15 8.57 24.45 -12.20
CA ASN A 15 7.53 24.82 -13.15
C ASN A 15 8.14 25.23 -14.50
N ALA A 16 7.29 25.54 -15.48
CA ALA A 16 7.72 25.97 -16.82
C ALA A 16 8.60 27.24 -16.82
N TYR A 17 8.54 28.04 -15.75
CA TYR A 17 9.35 29.26 -15.58
C TYR A 17 10.68 29.00 -14.86
N GLY A 18 11.01 27.74 -14.53
CA GLY A 18 12.24 27.37 -13.84
C GLY A 18 12.21 27.60 -12.32
N HIS A 19 11.08 28.00 -11.76
CA HIS A 19 10.89 28.21 -10.32
C HIS A 19 10.39 26.94 -9.61
N PRO A 20 10.63 26.78 -8.30
CA PRO A 20 10.04 25.69 -7.52
C PRO A 20 8.51 25.63 -7.66
N PHE A 21 7.96 24.42 -7.68
CA PHE A 21 6.51 24.27 -7.52
C PHE A 21 6.09 24.64 -6.09
N ALA A 22 5.01 25.43 -5.99
CA ALA A 22 4.24 25.52 -4.75
C ALA A 22 3.34 24.27 -4.60
N GLU A 23 3.01 23.91 -3.36
CA GLU A 23 2.22 22.70 -3.04
C GLU A 23 0.89 22.62 -3.82
N LYS A 24 0.11 23.70 -3.80
CA LYS A 24 -1.17 23.78 -4.53
C LYS A 24 -0.97 23.70 -6.05
N SER A 25 0.11 24.30 -6.55
CA SER A 25 0.41 24.31 -7.99
C SER A 25 0.76 22.92 -8.49
N LEU A 26 1.51 22.14 -7.71
CA LEU A 26 1.85 20.76 -8.05
C LEU A 26 0.60 19.85 -8.07
N THR A 27 -0.31 20.02 -7.11
CA THR A 27 -1.59 19.30 -7.09
C THR A 27 -2.45 19.65 -8.31
N GLY A 28 -2.55 20.93 -8.65
CA GLY A 28 -3.24 21.37 -9.87
C GLY A 28 -2.61 20.81 -11.14
N MET A 29 -1.28 20.67 -11.15
CA MET A 29 -0.58 20.06 -12.27
C MET A 29 -0.86 18.56 -12.41
N MET A 30 -0.97 17.84 -11.29
CA MET A 30 -1.42 16.45 -11.32
C MET A 30 -2.82 16.31 -11.93
N ALA A 31 -3.76 17.19 -11.59
CA ALA A 31 -5.10 17.19 -12.21
C ALA A 31 -5.03 17.44 -13.72
N HIS A 32 -4.18 18.38 -14.14
CA HIS A 32 -3.95 18.66 -15.55
C HIS A 32 -3.36 17.46 -16.31
N TRP A 33 -2.37 16.77 -15.74
CA TRP A 33 -1.79 15.56 -16.34
C TRP A 33 -2.79 14.41 -16.43
N HIS A 34 -3.65 14.22 -15.42
CA HIS A 34 -4.73 13.23 -15.50
C HIS A 34 -5.66 13.48 -16.67
N LYS A 35 -6.06 14.75 -16.87
CA LYS A 35 -6.90 15.13 -18.01
C LYS A 35 -6.22 14.86 -19.35
N GLN A 36 -4.93 15.18 -19.47
CA GLN A 36 -4.16 14.89 -20.69
C GLN A 36 -4.04 13.39 -20.97
N ALA A 37 -3.93 12.57 -19.91
CA ALA A 37 -3.84 11.12 -20.02
C ALA A 37 -5.20 10.42 -20.27
N GLY A 38 -6.31 11.16 -20.30
CA GLY A 38 -7.65 10.58 -20.45
C GLY A 38 -8.13 9.79 -19.24
N ILE A 39 -7.55 10.04 -18.05
CA ILE A 39 -7.92 9.37 -16.80
C ILE A 39 -9.08 10.16 -16.16
N PRO A 40 -10.10 9.48 -15.58
CA PRO A 40 -11.19 10.15 -14.87
C PRO A 40 -10.71 11.06 -13.74
N GLU A 41 -11.54 11.98 -13.28
CA GLU A 41 -11.22 12.84 -12.15
C GLU A 41 -11.17 12.06 -10.83
N GLY A 42 -10.56 12.66 -9.80
CA GLY A 42 -10.48 12.09 -8.44
C GLY A 42 -9.12 11.48 -8.07
N TYR A 43 -8.21 11.33 -9.02
CA TYR A 43 -6.85 10.86 -8.75
C TYR A 43 -5.93 12.03 -8.38
N THR A 44 -5.42 12.03 -7.16
CA THR A 44 -4.58 13.10 -6.60
C THR A 44 -3.25 12.53 -6.12
N LEU A 45 -2.23 13.39 -5.96
CA LEU A 45 -0.95 12.98 -5.36
C LEU A 45 -1.13 12.39 -3.95
N HIS A 46 -2.04 12.96 -3.17
CA HIS A 46 -2.39 12.41 -1.87
C HIS A 46 -3.07 11.04 -2.01
N GLY A 47 -4.00 10.88 -2.96
CA GLY A 47 -4.61 9.60 -3.30
C GLY A 47 -3.59 8.53 -3.69
N LEU A 48 -2.61 8.87 -4.54
CA LEU A 48 -1.51 7.98 -4.91
C LEU A 48 -0.70 7.52 -3.70
N ARG A 49 -0.40 8.46 -2.77
CA ARG A 49 0.26 8.13 -1.51
C ARG A 49 -0.58 7.17 -0.67
N ARG A 50 -1.91 7.32 -0.65
CA ARG A 50 -2.80 6.37 0.03
C ARG A 50 -2.73 4.98 -0.60
N THR A 51 -2.89 4.90 -1.92
CA THR A 51 -2.82 3.65 -2.67
C THR A 51 -1.51 2.92 -2.44
N PHE A 52 -0.38 3.65 -2.37
CA PHE A 52 0.91 3.06 -2.04
C PHE A 52 0.90 2.38 -0.66
N GLY A 53 0.41 3.05 0.39
CA GLY A 53 0.35 2.46 1.72
C GLY A 53 -0.63 1.27 1.81
N THR A 54 -1.79 1.34 1.13
CA THR A 54 -2.72 0.20 1.02
C THR A 54 -2.05 -0.99 0.36
N TYR A 55 -1.37 -0.77 -0.77
CA TYR A 55 -0.68 -1.83 -1.51
C TYR A 55 0.39 -2.51 -0.66
N LEU A 56 1.21 -1.75 0.07
CA LEU A 56 2.22 -2.35 0.97
C LEU A 56 1.58 -3.18 2.09
N ALA A 57 0.42 -2.75 2.61
CA ALA A 57 -0.31 -3.50 3.63
C ALA A 57 -0.89 -4.82 3.08
N GLU A 58 -1.40 -4.79 1.85
CA GLU A 58 -1.84 -5.98 1.12
C GLU A 58 -0.68 -6.95 0.87
N CYS A 59 0.53 -6.44 0.59
CA CYS A 59 1.76 -7.23 0.47
C CYS A 59 2.31 -7.77 1.81
N ASN A 60 1.59 -7.66 2.92
CA ASN A 60 2.01 -8.12 4.24
C ASN A 60 3.31 -7.46 4.76
N ILE A 61 3.53 -6.21 4.39
CA ILE A 61 4.61 -5.43 4.96
C ILE A 61 4.17 -4.91 6.33
N GLN A 62 5.07 -4.98 7.32
CA GLN A 62 4.80 -4.51 8.67
C GLN A 62 4.46 -3.02 8.67
N ALA A 63 3.45 -2.62 9.44
CA ALA A 63 3.00 -1.23 9.54
C ALA A 63 4.14 -0.22 9.85
N ARG A 64 5.13 -0.62 10.66
CA ARG A 64 6.31 0.21 10.96
C ARG A 64 7.18 0.47 9.73
N ALA A 65 7.41 -0.55 8.91
CA ALA A 65 8.16 -0.43 7.66
C ALA A 65 7.39 0.38 6.62
N ILE A 66 6.05 0.23 6.56
CA ILE A 66 5.19 1.07 5.72
C ILE A 66 5.32 2.55 6.13
N MET A 67 5.26 2.85 7.42
CA MET A 67 5.41 4.22 7.90
C MET A 67 6.77 4.82 7.56
N GLU A 68 7.84 4.03 7.68
CA GLU A 68 9.19 4.46 7.34
C GLU A 68 9.29 4.76 5.83
N ALA A 69 8.77 3.86 4.99
CA ALA A 69 8.70 4.06 3.54
C ALA A 69 7.88 5.31 3.15
N MET A 70 6.82 5.62 3.92
CA MET A 70 6.02 6.81 3.71
C MET A 70 6.64 8.07 4.33
N GLY A 71 7.52 7.95 5.33
CA GLY A 71 8.05 9.09 6.09
C GLY A 71 7.07 9.65 7.12
N HIS A 72 6.22 8.82 7.73
CA HIS A 72 5.32 9.26 8.81
C HIS A 72 6.05 9.32 10.16
N SER A 73 5.89 10.44 10.87
CA SER A 73 6.52 10.68 12.19
C SER A 73 5.80 9.98 13.35
N SER A 74 4.57 9.50 13.16
CA SER A 74 3.80 8.80 14.20
C SER A 74 2.89 7.69 13.65
N MET A 75 2.71 6.62 14.44
CA MET A 75 1.79 5.49 14.18
C MET A 75 0.31 5.91 14.20
N THR A 76 0.00 7.09 14.74
CA THR A 76 -1.35 7.68 14.65
C THR A 76 -1.68 8.12 13.22
N VAL A 77 -0.66 8.38 12.39
CA VAL A 77 -0.78 8.76 10.96
C VAL A 77 -0.63 7.54 10.04
N THR A 78 -0.56 6.33 10.60
CA THR A 78 -0.76 5.12 9.81
C THR A 78 -2.24 5.10 9.44
N ASP A 79 -2.48 5.70 8.30
CA ASP A 79 -3.77 5.99 7.71
C ASP A 79 -4.74 4.82 7.86
N GLU A 80 -6.01 5.14 8.07
CA GLU A 80 -7.07 4.17 8.36
C GLU A 80 -7.06 2.99 7.37
N TYR A 81 -6.73 3.25 6.10
CA TYR A 81 -6.63 2.23 5.07
C TYR A 81 -5.56 1.15 5.32
N VAL A 82 -4.41 1.46 5.93
CA VAL A 82 -3.40 0.43 6.24
C VAL A 82 -3.94 -0.51 7.29
N ARG A 83 -4.68 0.02 8.27
CA ARG A 83 -5.33 -0.79 9.31
C ARG A 83 -6.46 -1.63 8.72
N GLU A 84 -7.28 -1.04 7.86
CA GLU A 84 -8.36 -1.77 7.17
C GLU A 84 -7.85 -2.89 6.26
N ALA A 85 -6.82 -2.62 5.45
CA ALA A 85 -6.19 -3.61 4.58
C ALA A 85 -5.61 -4.77 5.40
N ASN A 86 -4.90 -4.47 6.49
CA ASN A 86 -4.39 -5.50 7.42
C ASN A 86 -5.53 -6.29 8.07
N LYS A 87 -6.61 -5.65 8.53
CA LYS A 87 -7.78 -6.33 9.12
C LYS A 87 -8.44 -7.30 8.13
N LYS A 88 -8.72 -6.84 6.90
CA LYS A 88 -9.34 -7.67 5.85
C LYS A 88 -8.48 -8.89 5.55
N ARG A 89 -7.17 -8.69 5.39
CA ARG A 89 -6.23 -9.79 5.14
C ARG A 89 -6.14 -10.75 6.33
N MET A 90 -6.00 -10.24 7.55
CA MET A 90 -5.95 -11.07 8.75
C MET A 90 -7.19 -11.97 8.88
N ALA A 91 -8.38 -11.46 8.56
CA ALA A 91 -9.59 -12.27 8.56
C ALA A 91 -9.50 -13.44 7.56
N VAL A 92 -8.96 -13.20 6.36
CA VAL A 92 -8.71 -14.24 5.34
C VAL A 92 -7.67 -15.25 5.81
N ASP A 93 -6.56 -14.78 6.39
CA ASP A 93 -5.49 -15.64 6.92
C ASP A 93 -5.99 -16.54 8.05
N ILE A 94 -6.80 -16.00 8.97
CA ILE A 94 -7.44 -16.75 10.07
C ILE A 94 -8.39 -17.80 9.52
N ALA A 95 -9.26 -17.44 8.57
CA ALA A 95 -10.19 -18.38 7.96
C ALA A 95 -9.44 -19.54 7.26
N ARG A 96 -8.35 -19.24 6.55
CA ARG A 96 -7.51 -20.25 5.92
C ARG A 96 -6.89 -21.20 6.95
N ALA A 97 -6.33 -20.65 8.03
CA ALA A 97 -5.72 -21.44 9.09
C ALA A 97 -6.73 -22.36 9.82
N ILE A 98 -7.97 -21.90 10.03
CA ILE A 98 -9.05 -22.72 10.57
C ILE A 98 -9.37 -23.87 9.63
N ASN A 99 -9.62 -23.59 8.35
CA ASN A 99 -9.94 -24.61 7.36
C ASN A 99 -8.84 -25.68 7.24
N GLU A 100 -7.56 -25.26 7.22
CA GLU A 100 -6.42 -26.18 7.21
C GLU A 100 -6.36 -27.07 8.46
N ARG A 101 -6.68 -26.51 9.64
CA ARG A 101 -6.72 -27.27 10.91
C ARG A 101 -7.85 -28.28 10.92
N GLU A 102 -9.04 -27.91 10.44
CA GLU A 102 -10.18 -28.81 10.37
C GLU A 102 -9.93 -29.96 9.39
N ALA A 103 -9.40 -29.67 8.21
CA ALA A 103 -9.01 -30.69 7.24
C ALA A 103 -8.00 -31.70 7.82
N LYS A 104 -6.98 -31.22 8.56
CA LYS A 104 -6.02 -32.09 9.25
C LYS A 104 -6.68 -32.97 10.32
N ARG A 105 -7.62 -32.42 11.09
CA ARG A 105 -8.39 -33.15 12.12
C ARG A 105 -9.23 -34.26 11.48
N ASP A 106 -9.91 -33.95 10.39
CA ASP A 106 -10.80 -34.91 9.73
C ASP A 106 -10.01 -36.03 9.03
N ALA A 107 -8.88 -35.70 8.42
CA ALA A 107 -7.94 -36.70 7.90
C ALA A 107 -7.41 -37.62 9.01
N MET A 108 -7.11 -37.10 10.19
CA MET A 108 -6.68 -37.90 11.35
C MET A 108 -7.80 -38.84 11.83
N LYS A 109 -9.04 -38.38 11.90
CA LYS A 109 -10.21 -39.21 12.26
C LYS A 109 -10.42 -40.34 11.25
N GLN A 110 -10.36 -40.06 9.95
CA GLN A 110 -10.51 -41.09 8.92
C GLN A 110 -9.42 -42.15 9.01
N ARG A 111 -8.17 -41.73 9.24
CA ARG A 111 -7.03 -42.65 9.40
C ARG A 111 -7.14 -43.52 10.65
N ALA A 112 -7.69 -42.98 11.74
CA ALA A 112 -7.97 -43.75 12.95
C ALA A 112 -9.10 -44.78 12.71
N ALA A 113 -10.19 -44.39 12.03
CA ALA A 113 -11.30 -45.29 11.71
C ALA A 113 -10.85 -46.47 10.82
N LEU A 114 -10.05 -46.20 9.78
CA LEU A 114 -9.46 -47.23 8.91
C LEU A 114 -8.59 -48.25 9.66
N ARG A 115 -7.98 -47.86 10.78
CA ARG A 115 -7.13 -48.73 11.61
C ARG A 115 -7.92 -49.65 12.54
N VAL A 116 -9.17 -49.31 12.86
CA VAL A 116 -10.06 -50.11 13.74
C VAL A 116 -10.77 -51.22 12.98
N VAL A 117 -10.98 -51.05 11.67
CA VAL A 117 -11.75 -51.98 10.81
C VAL A 117 -10.87 -53.11 10.23
N LYS A 118 -9.58 -53.16 10.57
CA LYS A 118 -8.61 -54.15 10.06
C LYS A 118 -8.14 -55.07 11.18
#